data_AF-A0A1W2BC41-F1
#
_entry.id   AF-A0A1W2BC41-F1
#
_cell.length_a   1.000
_cell.length_b   1.000
_cell.length_c   1.000
_cell.angle_alpha   90.00
_cell.angle_beta   90.00
_cell.angle_gamma   90.00
#
_symmetry.space_group_name_H-M   'P 1'
#
loop_
_entity.id
_entity.type
_entity.pdbx_description
1 polymer ?
#
loop_
_entity_poly.entity_id
_entity_poly.type
_entity_poly.pdbx_seq_one_letter_code
_entity_poly.pdbx_strand_id
1 'polypeptide(L)' 'MSTITASVPVGGTTGHDHETTAAIDEAARWLAFEPSPPSPLVPALRRRFGLSVVDACAAIKEARLIRGRAL' A
#
# COMPACT_ATOMS: atom_id res chain seq x y z
N MET A 1 11.99 50.14 7.61
CA MET A 1 12.79 49.58 6.50
C MET A 1 12.68 48.06 6.62
N SER A 2 11.83 47.45 5.80
CA SER A 2 11.35 46.07 5.93
C SER A 2 12.38 45.06 5.40
N THR A 3 12.68 44.02 6.18
CA THR A 3 13.28 42.78 5.65
C THR A 3 12.28 41.66 5.83
N ILE A 4 11.57 41.35 4.76
CA ILE A 4 10.70 40.18 4.63
C ILE A 4 11.57 38.93 4.52
N THR A 5 11.74 38.21 5.63
CA THR A 5 12.19 36.82 5.59
C THR A 5 11.13 36.01 4.85
N ALA A 6 11.45 35.57 3.64
CA ALA A 6 10.60 34.68 2.86
C ALA A 6 10.48 33.34 3.60
N SER A 7 9.37 33.16 4.33
CA SER A 7 8.92 31.87 4.82
C SER A 7 8.57 31.01 3.61
N VAL A 8 9.46 30.09 3.26
CA VAL A 8 9.27 29.12 2.18
C VAL A 8 8.00 28.31 2.47
N PRO A 9 7.00 28.26 1.58
CA PRO A 9 5.91 27.31 1.72
C PRO A 9 6.45 25.93 1.34
N VAL A 10 6.53 25.02 2.31
CA VAL A 10 6.76 23.60 2.03
C VAL A 10 5.51 23.06 1.32
N GLY A 11 5.52 23.17 -0.01
CA GLY A 11 4.44 22.72 -0.87
C GLY A 11 4.43 21.19 -0.98
N GLY A 12 3.28 20.60 -0.67
CA GLY A 12 2.84 19.30 -1.19
C GLY A 12 3.27 18.09 -0.37
N THR A 13 2.41 17.66 0.55
CA THR A 13 2.47 16.35 1.19
C THR A 13 2.19 15.23 0.18
N THR A 14 3.16 14.85 -0.65
CA THR A 14 3.09 13.58 -1.40
C THR A 14 3.39 12.40 -0.46
N GLY A 15 2.73 12.36 0.70
CA GLY A 15 2.88 11.30 1.69
C GLY A 15 1.88 10.17 1.47
N HIS A 16 0.68 10.45 0.95
CA HIS A 16 -0.40 9.45 0.86
C HIS A 16 -0.13 8.36 -0.19
N ASP A 17 0.52 8.71 -1.31
CA ASP A 17 0.79 7.75 -2.39
C ASP A 17 1.84 6.72 -1.99
N HIS A 18 2.84 7.14 -1.22
CA HIS A 18 3.88 6.25 -0.69
C HIS A 18 3.32 5.32 0.40
N GLU A 19 2.49 5.85 1.31
CA GLU A 19 1.87 5.07 2.39
C GLU A 19 0.92 3.99 1.83
N THR A 20 0.11 4.33 0.82
CA THR A 20 -0.81 3.39 0.17
C THR A 20 -0.05 2.31 -0.60
N THR A 21 1.00 2.70 -1.33
CA THR A 21 1.86 1.76 -2.05
C THR A 21 2.57 0.79 -1.09
N ALA A 22 3.06 1.28 0.04
CA ALA A 22 3.71 0.44 1.06
C ALA A 22 2.75 -0.60 1.65
N ALA A 23 1.50 -0.20 1.96
CA ALA A 23 0.49 -1.11 2.50
C ALA A 23 0.06 -2.18 1.49
N ILE A 24 -0.04 -1.83 0.20
CA ILE A 24 -0.31 -2.79 -0.88
C ILE A 24 0.83 -3.80 -1.00
N ASP A 25 2.08 -3.32 -1.02
CA ASP A 25 3.28 -4.15 -1.10
C ASP A 25 3.40 -5.13 0.07
N GLU A 26 3.15 -4.65 1.29
CA GLU A 26 3.15 -5.48 2.49
C GLU A 26 2.07 -6.57 2.42
N ALA A 27 0.84 -6.19 2.07
CA ALA A 27 -0.26 -7.12 1.90
C ALA A 27 0.02 -8.16 0.81
N ALA A 28 0.62 -7.74 -0.30
CA ALA A 28 0.99 -8.60 -1.42
C ALA A 28 2.06 -9.63 -1.02
N ARG A 29 3.12 -9.18 -0.34
CA ARG A 29 4.17 -10.09 0.18
C ARG A 29 3.59 -11.08 1.17
N TRP A 30 2.81 -10.61 2.15
CA TRP A 30 2.16 -11.49 3.11
C TRP A 30 1.30 -12.55 2.42
N LEU A 31 0.43 -12.13 1.49
CA LEU A 31 -0.46 -13.05 0.78
C LEU A 31 0.31 -14.02 -0.16
N ALA A 32 1.45 -13.61 -0.70
CA ALA A 32 2.27 -14.47 -1.57
C ALA A 32 2.89 -15.66 -0.82
N PHE A 33 3.23 -15.47 0.46
CA PHE A 33 3.86 -16.48 1.30
C PHE A 33 2.91 -17.17 2.27
N GLU A 34 1.66 -16.72 2.40
CA GLU A 34 0.66 -17.32 3.27
C GLU A 34 0.21 -18.70 2.73
N PRO A 35 0.49 -19.81 3.45
CA PRO A 35 0.14 -21.15 2.97
C PRO A 35 -1.36 -21.44 3.04
N SER A 36 -2.10 -20.79 3.94
CA SER A 36 -3.56 -20.96 4.10
C SER A 36 -4.26 -19.60 4.04
N PRO A 37 -4.39 -19.01 2.84
CA PRO A 37 -4.97 -17.68 2.70
C PRO A 37 -6.45 -17.66 3.11
N PRO A 38 -6.90 -16.61 3.81
CA PRO A 38 -8.28 -16.51 4.27
C PRO A 38 -9.25 -16.36 3.10
N SER A 39 -10.43 -16.98 3.22
CA SER A 39 -11.54 -16.78 2.30
C SER A 39 -12.70 -16.11 3.05
N PRO A 40 -13.21 -14.95 2.61
CA PRO A 40 -12.83 -14.20 1.40
C PRO A 40 -11.60 -13.28 1.61
N LEU A 41 -10.75 -13.17 0.58
CA LEU A 41 -9.47 -12.42 0.63
C LEU A 41 -9.65 -10.91 0.86
N VAL A 42 -10.53 -10.26 0.10
CA VAL A 42 -10.67 -8.79 0.13
C VAL A 42 -11.06 -8.29 1.52
N PRO A 43 -12.13 -8.80 2.19
CA PRO A 43 -12.44 -8.40 3.55
C PRO A 43 -11.32 -8.68 4.56
N ALA A 44 -10.55 -9.75 4.38
CA ALA A 44 -9.43 -10.07 5.25
C ALA A 44 -8.29 -9.05 5.10
N LEU A 45 -7.89 -8.72 3.87
CA LEU A 45 -6.85 -7.72 3.60
C LEU A 45 -7.24 -6.33 4.09
N ARG A 46 -8.51 -5.94 3.89
CA ARG A 46 -9.04 -4.66 4.40
C ARG A 46 -8.98 -4.57 5.91
N ARG A 47 -9.37 -5.63 6.63
CA ARG A 47 -9.31 -5.65 8.11
C ARG A 47 -7.87 -5.70 8.64
N ARG A 48 -6.97 -6.38 7.94
CA ARG A 48 -5.59 -6.61 8.39
C ARG A 48 -4.69 -5.41 8.13
N PHE A 49 -4.82 -4.78 6.97
CA PHE A 49 -3.89 -3.75 6.49
C PHE A 49 -4.56 -2.38 6.29
N GLY A 50 -5.85 -2.24 6.63
CA GLY A 50 -6.58 -0.97 6.47
C GLY A 50 -6.85 -0.57 5.02
N LEU A 51 -6.67 -1.49 4.06
CA LEU A 51 -6.76 -1.21 2.63
C LEU A 51 -8.17 -0.83 2.18
N SER A 52 -8.25 -0.04 1.10
CA SER A 52 -9.49 0.09 0.33
C SER A 52 -9.78 -1.21 -0.46
N VAL A 53 -10.97 -1.31 -1.05
CA VAL A 53 -11.32 -2.46 -1.91
C VAL A 53 -10.41 -2.53 -3.14
N VAL A 54 -10.07 -1.37 -3.71
CA VAL A 54 -9.21 -1.27 -4.90
C VAL A 54 -7.78 -1.71 -4.56
N ASP A 55 -7.26 -1.24 -3.42
CA ASP A 55 -5.91 -1.58 -2.97
C ASP A 55 -5.79 -3.06 -2.59
N ALA A 56 -6.84 -3.64 -2.00
CA ALA A 56 -6.89 -5.08 -1.74
C ALA A 56 -6.85 -5.89 -3.04
N CYS A 57 -7.54 -5.45 -4.10
CA CYS A 57 -7.45 -6.08 -5.41
C CYS A 57 -6.06 -5.94 -6.02
N ALA A 58 -5.41 -4.78 -5.88
CA ALA A 58 -4.02 -4.56 -6.30
C ALA A 58 -3.06 -5.51 -5.56
N ALA A 59 -3.17 -5.61 -4.23
CA ALA A 59 -2.37 -6.52 -3.43
C ALA A 59 -2.55 -8.00 -3.83
N ILE A 60 -3.77 -8.42 -4.15
CA ILE A 60 -4.04 -9.78 -4.66
C ILE A 60 -3.36 -10.03 -6.00
N LYS A 61 -3.39 -9.04 -6.91
CA LYS A 61 -2.69 -9.13 -8.21
C LYS A 61 -1.18 -9.23 -8.00
N GLU A 62 -0.60 -8.36 -7.18
CA GLU A 62 0.84 -8.35 -6.89
C GLU A 62 1.30 -9.64 -6.20
N ALA A 63 0.51 -10.18 -5.25
CA ALA A 63 0.80 -11.46 -4.61
C ALA A 63 0.91 -12.61 -5.62
N ARG A 64 0.06 -12.63 -6.66
CA ARG A 64 0.15 -13.62 -7.75
C ARG A 64 1.41 -13.44 -8.57
N LEU A 65 1.82 -12.20 -8.85
CA LEU A 65 3.07 -11.92 -9.58
C LEU A 65 4.30 -12.34 -8.77
N ILE A 66 4.33 -12.07 -7.46
CA ILE A 66 5.40 -12.52 -6.57
C ILE A 66 5.52 -14.04 -6.59
N ARG A 67 4.40 -14.76 -6.46
CA ARG A 67 4.36 -16.23 -6.54
C ARG A 67 4.83 -16.75 -7.90
N GLY A 68 4.42 -16.10 -9.00
CA GLY A 68 4.80 -16.51 -10.34
C GLY A 68 6.28 -16.26 -10.68
N ARG A 69 6.91 -15.25 -10.07
CA ARG A 69 8.35 -14.96 -10.21
C ARG A 69 9.24 -15.83 -9.32
N ALA A 70 8.67 -16.47 -8.30
CA ALA A 70 9.38 -17.33 -7.36
C ALA A 70 9.47 -18.80 -7.80
N LEU A 71 8.86 -19.14 -8.94
CA LEU A 71 8.90 -20.45 -9.61
C LEU A 71 9.90 -20.41 -10.77
#